data_AF-A0A2N2Y0I4-F1
#
_entry.id   AF-A0A2N2Y0I4-F1
#
_cell.length_a   1.000
_cell.length_b   1.000
_cell.length_c   1.000
_cell.angle_alpha   90.00
_cell.angle_beta   90.00
_cell.angle_gamma   90.00
#
_symmetry.space_group_name_H-M   'P 1'
#
loop_
_entity.id
_entity.type
_entity.pdbx_description
1 polymer ?
#
loop_
_entity_poly.entity_id
_entity_poly.type
_entity_poly.pdbx_seq_one_letter_code
_entity_poly.pdbx_strand_id
1 'polypeptide(L)'
;MEQENKKKAIRTLWIMFGIVIILIIAIYGVLFDSLSETEMIKLSYLWIGPLFFSIIGLIAAYNGAKKPMLIGLIGLFLAPVLLFLFFGIFWSML
;
A
#
# COMPACT_ATOMS: atom_id res chain seq x y z
N MET A 1 14.61 24.89 3.57
CA MET A 1 14.66 23.54 4.18
C MET A 1 13.32 22.80 4.09
N GLU A 2 12.18 23.39 4.48
CA GLU A 2 10.89 22.66 4.54
C GLU A 2 10.35 22.22 3.17
N GLN A 3 10.43 23.07 2.14
CA GLN A 3 9.99 22.72 0.78
C GLN A 3 10.86 21.63 0.13
N GLU A 4 12.17 21.63 0.41
CA GLU A 4 13.09 20.62 -0.12
C GLU A 4 12.81 19.24 0.47
N ASN A 5 12.55 19.18 1.79
CA ASN A 5 12.18 17.96 2.48
C ASN A 5 10.84 17.40 2.00
N LYS A 6 9.86 18.28 1.72
CA LYS A 6 8.57 17.90 1.12
C LYS A 6 8.75 17.26 -0.25
N LYS A 7 9.56 17.88 -1.12
CA LYS A 7 9.84 17.35 -2.47
C LYS A 7 10.57 16.01 -2.42
N LYS A 8 11.54 15.85 -1.51
CA LYS A 8 12.22 14.56 -1.27
C LYS A 8 11.24 13.48 -0.82
N ALA A 9 10.38 13.77 0.15
CA ALA A 9 9.39 12.80 0.64
C ALA A 9 8.42 12.33 -0.45
N ILE A 10 7.86 13.26 -1.24
CA ILE A 10 6.98 12.94 -2.37
C ILE A 10 7.70 12.03 -3.37
N ARG A 11 8.94 12.37 -3.74
CA ARG A 11 9.75 11.55 -4.65
C ARG A 11 9.97 10.14 -4.09
N THR A 12 10.35 10.03 -2.82
CA THR A 12 10.56 8.73 -2.16
C THR A 12 9.29 7.89 -2.16
N LEU A 13 8.14 8.47 -1.82
CA LEU A 13 6.86 7.77 -1.78
C LEU A 13 6.43 7.28 -3.17
N TRP A 14 6.66 8.07 -4.22
CA TRP A 14 6.42 7.66 -5.60
C TRP A 14 7.34 6.53 -6.05
N ILE A 15 8.63 6.59 -5.69
CA ILE A 15 9.58 5.51 -5.99
C ILE A 15 9.14 4.22 -5.29
N MET A 16 8.78 4.29 -4.01
CA MET A 16 8.27 3.14 -3.27
C MET A 16 7.00 2.58 -3.89
N PHE A 17 6.05 3.45 -4.28
CA PHE A 17 4.83 3.04 -4.97
C PHE A 17 5.15 2.31 -6.29
N GLY A 18 6.01 2.89 -7.12
CA GLY A 18 6.43 2.29 -8.38
C GLY A 18 7.09 0.93 -8.21
N ILE A 19 7.99 0.79 -7.23
CA ILE A 19 8.64 -0.50 -6.91
C ILE A 19 7.59 -1.55 -6.50
N VAL A 20 6.65 -1.19 -5.63
CA VAL A 20 5.59 -2.10 -5.19
C VAL A 20 4.74 -2.55 -6.38
N ILE A 21 4.34 -1.64 -7.27
CA ILE A 21 3.56 -1.98 -8.47
C ILE A 21 4.34 -2.90 -9.41
N ILE A 22 5.62 -2.62 -9.65
CA ILE A 22 6.49 -3.47 -10.48
C ILE A 22 6.59 -4.88 -9.88
N LEU A 23 6.78 -4.99 -8.56
CA LEU A 23 6.84 -6.29 -7.87
C LEU A 23 5.53 -7.06 -7.97
N ILE A 24 4.38 -6.38 -7.81
CA ILE A 24 3.05 -6.99 -8.00
C ILE A 24 2.97 -7.57 -9.42
N ILE A 25 3.25 -6.78 -10.45
CA ILE A 25 3.16 -7.22 -11.84
C ILE A 25 4.11 -8.39 -12.10
N ALA A 26 5.35 -8.32 -11.62
CA ALA A 26 6.34 -9.38 -11.83
C ALA A 26 5.93 -10.69 -11.14
N ILE A 27 5.52 -10.62 -9.87
CA ILE A 27 5.15 -11.81 -9.09
C ILE A 27 3.86 -12.42 -9.61
N TYR A 28 2.84 -11.61 -9.88
CA TYR A 28 1.59 -12.11 -10.46
C TYR A 28 1.80 -12.67 -11.85
N GLY A 29 2.63 -12.04 -12.69
CA GLY A 29 2.92 -12.53 -14.03
C GLY A 29 3.64 -13.88 -14.04
N VAL A 30 4.52 -14.14 -13.07
CA VAL A 30 5.23 -15.43 -12.95
C VAL A 30 4.36 -16.50 -12.30
N LEU A 31 3.52 -16.15 -11.33
CA LEU A 31 2.74 -17.10 -10.56
C LEU A 31 1.33 -17.36 -11.10
N PHE A 32 0.90 -16.63 -12.13
CA PHE A 32 -0.47 -16.66 -12.67
C PHE A 32 -0.95 -18.07 -13.00
N ASP A 33 -0.15 -18.86 -13.71
CA ASP A 33 -0.51 -20.23 -14.11
C ASP A 33 -0.29 -21.27 -13.00
N SER A 34 0.41 -20.90 -11.92
CA SER A 34 0.84 -21.82 -10.86
C SER A 34 -0.05 -21.80 -9.62
N LEU A 35 -0.80 -20.72 -9.41
CA LEU A 35 -1.63 -20.52 -8.23
C LEU A 35 -3.11 -20.59 -8.59
N SER A 36 -3.90 -21.20 -7.72
CA SER A 36 -5.36 -21.09 -7.81
C SER A 36 -5.82 -19.65 -7.57
N GLU A 37 -7.02 -19.31 -8.04
CA GLU A 37 -7.62 -17.98 -7.84
C GLU A 37 -7.64 -17.58 -6.35
N THR A 38 -7.94 -18.53 -5.46
CA THR A 38 -7.94 -18.29 -4.01
C THR A 38 -6.55 -17.98 -3.47
N GLU A 39 -5.51 -18.63 -3.97
CA GLU A 39 -4.12 -18.35 -3.56
C GLU A 39 -3.65 -16.99 -4.08
N MET A 40 -4.05 -16.62 -5.30
CA MET A 40 -3.80 -15.30 -5.89
C MET A 40 -4.47 -14.17 -5.08
N ILE A 41 -5.68 -14.40 -4.57
CA ILE A 41 -6.36 -13.45 -3.67
C ILE A 41 -5.62 -13.36 -2.33
N LYS A 42 -5.22 -14.48 -1.72
CA LYS A 42 -4.45 -14.46 -0.47
C LYS A 42 -3.11 -13.73 -0.62
N LEU A 43 -2.43 -13.93 -1.75
CA LEU A 43 -1.20 -13.22 -2.08
C LEU A 43 -1.41 -11.71 -2.17
N SER A 44 -2.60 -11.27 -2.58
CA SER A 44 -2.92 -9.84 -2.71
C SER A 44 -2.81 -9.08 -1.39
N TYR A 45 -3.04 -9.76 -0.26
CA TYR A 45 -3.00 -9.16 1.07
C TYR A 45 -1.61 -8.68 1.47
N LEU A 46 -0.55 -9.29 0.91
CA LEU A 46 0.83 -8.85 1.13
C LEU A 46 1.05 -7.41 0.65
N TRP A 47 0.36 -7.02 -0.42
CA TRP A 47 0.60 -5.76 -1.12
C TRP A 47 -0.19 -4.60 -0.55
N ILE A 48 -1.31 -4.87 0.12
CA ILE A 48 -2.24 -3.85 0.60
C ILE A 48 -1.55 -2.91 1.60
N GLY A 49 -0.72 -3.44 2.51
CA GLY A 49 0.06 -2.63 3.45
C GLY A 49 0.99 -1.63 2.76
N PRO A 50 1.97 -2.09 1.95
CA PRO A 50 2.86 -1.22 1.20
C PRO A 50 2.14 -0.22 0.28
N LEU A 51 1.03 -0.63 -0.36
CA LEU A 51 0.22 0.27 -1.17
C LEU A 51 -0.44 1.37 -0.31
N PHE A 52 -1.04 1.01 0.82
CA PHE A 52 -1.62 1.97 1.76
C PHE A 52 -0.58 2.94 2.30
N PHE A 53 0.62 2.45 2.65
CA PHE A 53 1.73 3.30 3.07
C PHE A 53 2.01 4.39 2.04
N SER A 54 2.20 3.99 0.78
CA SER A 54 2.54 4.91 -0.29
C SER A 54 1.38 5.87 -0.61
N ILE A 55 0.15 5.37 -0.71
CA ILE A 55 -1.02 6.19 -1.07
C ILE A 55 -1.32 7.21 0.02
N ILE A 56 -1.43 6.78 1.29
CA ILE A 56 -1.74 7.67 2.41
C ILE A 56 -0.59 8.66 2.62
N GLY A 57 0.66 8.20 2.51
CA GLY A 57 1.83 9.06 2.56
C GLY A 57 1.83 10.13 1.46
N LEU A 58 1.47 9.76 0.23
CA LEU A 58 1.36 10.69 -0.91
C LEU A 58 0.26 11.71 -0.67
N ILE A 59 -0.95 11.28 -0.27
CA ILE A 59 -2.07 12.18 0.03
C ILE A 59 -1.65 13.18 1.12
N ALA A 60 -1.05 12.71 2.20
CA ALA A 60 -0.55 13.57 3.27
C ALA A 60 0.50 14.56 2.77
N ALA A 61 1.42 14.12 1.89
CA ALA A 61 2.44 14.97 1.32
C ALA A 61 1.85 16.05 0.39
N TYR A 62 0.88 15.70 -0.47
CA TYR A 62 0.19 16.66 -1.33
C TYR A 62 -0.58 17.71 -0.52
N ASN A 63 -1.24 17.28 0.56
CA ASN A 63 -1.96 18.16 1.50
C ASN A 63 -1.03 18.99 2.41
N GLY A 64 0.30 18.84 2.30
CA GLY A 64 1.25 19.67 3.05
C GLY A 64 1.45 19.25 4.50
N ALA A 65 1.19 17.99 4.84
CA ALA A 65 1.50 17.46 6.16
C ALA A 65 3.01 17.58 6.47
N LYS A 66 3.34 17.88 7.74
CA LYS A 66 4.74 18.02 8.20
C LYS A 66 5.52 16.69 8.18
N LYS A 67 4.83 15.55 8.37
CA LYS A 67 5.44 14.21 8.47
C LYS A 67 4.70 13.18 7.61
N PRO A 68 4.72 13.32 6.27
CA PRO A 68 3.95 12.44 5.39
C PRO A 68 4.40 10.98 5.45
N MET A 69 5.69 10.71 5.64
CA MET A 69 6.21 9.33 5.80
C MET A 69 5.67 8.65 7.06
N LEU A 70 5.55 9.40 8.16
CA LEU A 70 4.99 8.87 9.42
C LEU A 70 3.49 8.59 9.27
N ILE A 71 2.78 9.47 8.57
CA ILE A 71 1.35 9.26 8.27
C ILE A 71 1.17 8.05 7.34
N GLY A 72 2.05 7.86 6.36
CA GLY A 72 2.11 6.63 5.56
C GLY A 72 2.33 5.39 6.42
N LEU A 73 3.25 5.43 7.40
CA LEU A 73 3.45 4.32 8.34
C LEU A 73 2.18 3.96 9.11
N ILE A 74 1.38 4.94 9.52
CA ILE A 74 0.07 4.65 10.13
C ILE A 74 -0.80 3.88 9.13
N GLY A 75 -0.82 4.29 7.86
CA GLY A 75 -1.50 3.58 6.78
C GLY A 75 -1.08 2.12 6.62
N LEU A 76 0.23 1.83 6.73
CA LEU A 76 0.77 0.46 6.68
C LEU A 76 0.15 -0.45 7.73
N PHE A 77 0.05 0.03 8.98
CA PHE A 77 -0.50 -0.73 10.09
C PHE A 77 -2.04 -0.73 10.12
N LEU A 78 -2.68 0.29 9.54
CA LEU A 78 -4.14 0.36 9.42
C LEU A 78 -4.68 -0.63 8.38
N ALA A 79 -3.91 -0.91 7.32
CA ALA A 79 -4.28 -1.83 6.26
C ALA A 79 -4.73 -3.23 6.74
N PRO A 80 -3.97 -3.98 7.57
CA PRO A 80 -4.42 -5.29 8.06
C PRO A 80 -5.65 -5.19 8.97
N VAL A 81 -5.82 -4.10 9.72
CA VAL A 81 -7.03 -3.87 10.53
C VAL A 81 -8.26 -3.69 9.63
N LEU A 82 -8.14 -2.89 8.57
CA LEU A 82 -9.22 -2.69 7.60
C LEU A 82 -9.56 -3.99 6.85
N LEU A 83 -8.55 -4.78 6.49
CA LEU A 83 -8.79 -6.10 5.89
C LEU A 83 -9.49 -7.06 6.83
N PHE A 84 -9.07 -7.09 8.11
CA PHE A 84 -9.72 -7.89 9.12
C PHE A 84 -11.19 -7.49 9.30
N LEU A 85 -11.49 -6.19 9.37
CA LEU A 85 -12.87 -5.70 9.47
C LEU A 85 -13.67 -6.06 8.20
N PHE A 86 -13.09 -5.87 7.02
CA PHE A 86 -13.75 -6.20 5.76
C PHE A 86 -14.08 -7.70 5.66
N PHE A 87 -13.11 -8.59 5.81
CA PHE A 87 -13.34 -10.03 5.66
C PHE A 87 -14.02 -10.67 6.86
N GLY A 88 -13.74 -10.20 8.07
CA GLY A 88 -14.30 -10.77 9.30
C GLY A 88 -15.75 -10.37 9.51
N ILE A 89 -16.11 -9.13 9.18
CA ILE A 89 -17.43 -8.56 9.50
C ILE A 89 -18.27 -8.39 8.25
N PHE A 90 -17.78 -7.64 7.25
CA PHE A 90 -18.63 -7.28 6.10
C PHE A 90 -18.82 -8.44 5.13
N TRP A 91 -17.75 -9.17 4.81
CA TRP A 91 -17.82 -10.29 3.88
C TRP A 91 -18.63 -11.48 4.43
N SER A 92 -18.62 -11.70 5.75
CA SER A 92 -19.39 -12.76 6.37
C SER A 92 -20.91 -12.49 6.41
N MET A 93 -21.33 -11.26 6.10
CA MET A 93 -22.73 -10.84 6.01
C MET A 93 -23.27 -10.83 4.57
N LEU A 94 -22.41 -11.04 3.56
CA LEU A 94 -22.75 -11.15 2.13
C LEU A 94 -22.96 -12.61 1.74
#